data_AF-A0A085LAZ1-F1
#
_entry.id   AF-A0A085LAZ1-F1
#
_cell.length_a   1.000
_cell.length_b   1.000
_cell.length_c   1.000
_cell.angle_alpha   90.00
_cell.angle_beta   90.00
_cell.angle_gamma   90.00
#
_symmetry.space_group_name_H-M   'P 1'
#
loop_
_entity.id
_entity.type
_entity.pdbx_description
1 polymer ?
#
loop_
_entity_poly.entity_id
_entity_poly.type
_entity_poly.pdbx_seq_one_letter_code
_entity_poly.pdbx_strand_id
1 'polypeptide(L)' 'MIAAVKAFKGVLPRSYSGDSSDLERVKMRSTAEEAKHVFRSRILNPKWIESMKRHGYKGAGDLSRMVDISFGWDDLAG' A
#
# COMPACT_ATOMS: atom_id res chain seq x y z
N MET A 1 -6.58 -7.74 -10.41
CA MET A 1 -7.44 -8.93 -10.12
C MET A 1 -8.68 -8.56 -9.30
N ILE A 2 -8.57 -7.82 -8.20
CA ILE A 2 -9.73 -7.41 -7.36
C ILE A 2 -10.79 -6.65 -8.16
N ALA A 3 -10.41 -5.55 -8.85
CA ALA A 3 -11.35 -4.75 -9.65
C ALA A 3 -12.02 -5.54 -10.79
N ALA A 4 -11.29 -6.44 -11.45
CA ALA A 4 -11.89 -7.29 -12.48
C ALA A 4 -12.98 -8.19 -11.88
N VAL A 5 -12.73 -8.83 -10.74
CA VAL A 5 -13.74 -9.65 -10.07
C VAL A 5 -14.93 -8.81 -9.58
N LYS A 6 -14.69 -7.60 -9.06
CA LYS A 6 -15.76 -6.63 -8.71
C LYS A 6 -16.61 -6.30 -9.94
N ALA A 7 -15.99 -6.03 -11.09
CA ALA A 7 -16.69 -5.70 -12.32
C ALA A 7 -17.56 -6.86 -12.85
N PHE A 8 -17.11 -8.12 -12.73
CA PHE A 8 -17.87 -9.27 -13.20
C PHE A 8 -18.89 -9.82 -12.21
N LYS A 9 -18.60 -9.80 -10.90
CA LYS A 9 -19.49 -10.35 -9.86
C LYS A 9 -20.36 -9.31 -9.15
N GLY A 10 -20.10 -8.02 -9.35
CA GLY A 10 -20.78 -6.92 -8.65
C GLY A 10 -20.42 -6.78 -7.16
N VAL A 11 -19.61 -7.68 -6.62
CA VAL A 11 -19.21 -7.70 -5.21
C VAL A 11 -17.70 -7.77 -5.08
N LEU A 12 -17.15 -7.09 -4.06
CA LEU A 12 -15.72 -7.14 -3.75
C LEU A 12 -15.34 -8.56 -3.29
N PRO A 13 -14.34 -9.21 -3.92
CA PRO A 13 -13.84 -10.47 -3.42
C PRO A 13 -13.05 -10.26 -2.13
N ARG A 14 -12.98 -11.30 -1.30
CA ARG A 14 -11.97 -11.33 -0.22
C ARG A 14 -10.58 -11.39 -0.87
N SER A 15 -9.70 -10.49 -0.45
CA SER A 15 -8.33 -10.40 -0.95
C SER A 15 -7.36 -10.36 0.22
N TYR A 16 -6.26 -11.09 0.07
CA TYR A 16 -5.24 -11.26 1.10
C TYR A 16 -3.85 -11.04 0.51
N SER A 17 -2.94 -10.55 1.35
CA SER A 17 -1.53 -10.39 1.08
C SER A 17 -0.73 -11.20 2.10
N GLY A 18 0.23 -11.97 1.62
CA GLY A 18 1.18 -12.71 2.46
C GLY A 18 2.45 -11.90 2.67
N ASP A 19 2.75 -11.58 3.92
CA ASP A 19 3.99 -10.96 4.35
C ASP A 19 4.95 -12.05 4.83
N SER A 20 5.90 -12.40 3.96
CA SER A 20 7.00 -13.34 4.24
C SER A 20 8.34 -12.64 4.39
N SER A 21 8.33 -11.35 4.78
CA SER A 21 9.56 -10.58 5.02
C SER A 21 10.40 -11.13 6.18
N ASP A 22 9.73 -11.80 7.13
CA ASP A 22 10.31 -12.61 8.19
C ASP A 22 9.87 -14.07 7.99
N LEU A 23 10.81 -14.94 7.63
CA LEU A 23 10.53 -16.36 7.34
C LEU A 23 10.12 -17.13 8.61
N GLU A 24 10.55 -16.70 9.80
CA GLU A 24 10.13 -17.30 11.06
C GLU A 24 8.73 -16.83 11.49
N ARG A 25 8.24 -15.73 10.89
CA ARG A 25 6.95 -15.12 11.22
C ARG A 25 6.18 -14.64 10.00
N VAL A 26 5.80 -15.59 9.15
CA VAL A 26 4.90 -15.34 8.02
C VAL A 26 3.54 -14.85 8.53
N LYS A 27 3.04 -13.75 7.96
CA LYS A 27 1.73 -13.16 8.31
C LYS A 27 0.84 -13.11 7.08
N MET A 28 -0.43 -13.48 7.24
CA MET A 28 -1.46 -13.23 6.25
C MET A 28 -2.34 -12.09 6.74
N ARG A 29 -2.50 -11.06 5.90
CA ARG A 29 -3.40 -9.92 6.17
C ARG A 29 -4.38 -9.79 5.03
N SER A 30 -5.56 -9.22 5.27
CA SER A 30 -6.35 -8.74 4.15
C SER A 30 -5.60 -7.64 3.42
N THR A 31 -5.87 -7.47 2.13
CA THR A 31 -5.23 -6.42 1.32
C THR A 31 -5.45 -5.02 1.91
N ALA A 32 -6.62 -4.78 2.49
CA ALA A 32 -6.94 -3.52 3.17
C ALA A 32 -6.13 -3.31 4.45
N GLU A 33 -5.90 -4.37 5.24
CA GLU A 33 -5.05 -4.31 6.43
C GLU A 33 -3.58 -4.07 6.07
N GLU A 34 -3.09 -4.73 5.02
CA GLU A 34 -1.72 -4.54 4.54
C GLU A 34 -1.51 -3.11 4.01
N ALA A 35 -2.47 -2.59 3.24
CA ALA A 35 -2.45 -1.18 2.82
C ALA A 35 -2.35 -0.27 4.06
N LYS A 36 -3.27 -0.39 5.03
CA LYS A 36 -3.24 0.40 6.27
C LYS A 36 -1.91 0.28 7.02
N HIS A 37 -1.28 -0.90 7.02
CA HIS A 37 0.03 -1.11 7.62
C HIS A 37 1.11 -0.29 6.91
N VAL A 38 1.20 -0.38 5.58
CA VAL A 38 2.16 0.37 4.76
C VAL A 38 1.98 1.88 4.87
N PHE A 39 0.73 2.36 4.87
CA PHE A 39 0.43 3.78 5.04
C PHE A 39 0.99 4.31 6.36
N ARG A 40 0.77 3.59 7.46
CA ARG A 40 1.25 4.02 8.79
C ARG A 40 2.75 3.85 8.96
N SER A 41 3.32 2.74 8.48
CA SER A 41 4.73 2.43 8.69
C SER A 41 5.66 3.29 7.84
N ARG A 42 5.22 3.72 6.65
CA ARG A 42 6.03 4.45 5.67
C ARG A 42 5.42 5.79 5.27
N ILE A 43 4.28 5.80 4.57
CA ILE A 43 3.81 7.00 3.84
C ILE A 43 3.51 8.16 4.80
N LEU A 44 2.81 7.88 5.90
CA LEU A 44 2.44 8.86 6.92
C LEU A 44 3.48 8.97 8.05
N ASN A 45 4.61 8.26 7.94
CA ASN A 45 5.64 8.27 8.97
C ASN A 45 6.49 9.54 8.84
N PRO A 46 6.50 10.44 9.86
CA PRO A 46 7.27 11.68 9.78
C PRO A 46 8.76 11.44 9.56
N LYS A 47 9.33 10.37 10.12
CA LYS A 47 10.74 10.03 9.93
C LYS A 47 11.05 9.68 8.47
N TRP A 48 10.12 9.03 7.78
CA TRP A 48 10.28 8.69 6.37
C TRP A 48 10.14 9.94 5.50
N ILE A 49 9.14 10.79 5.77
CA ILE A 49 8.93 12.07 5.07
C ILE A 49 10.18 12.96 5.19
N GLU A 50 10.71 13.14 6.40
CA GLU A 50 11.93 13.92 6.63
C GLU A 50 13.15 13.30 5.94
N SER A 51 13.20 11.96 5.80
CA SER A 51 14.23 11.30 5.00
C SER A 51 14.12 11.61 3.51
N MET A 52 12.91 11.61 2.95
CA MET A 52 12.69 11.96 1.55
C MET A 52 13.09 13.40 1.27
N LYS A 53 12.75 14.35 2.16
CA LYS A 53 13.14 15.77 2.01
C LYS A 53 14.66 15.96 1.87
N ARG A 54 15.48 15.17 2.59
CA ARG A 54 16.95 15.22 2.48
C ARG A 54 17.48 14.83 1.09
N HIS A 55 16.69 14.13 0.28
CA HIS A 55 17.08 13.69 -1.07
C HIS A 55 16.58 14.62 -2.18
N GLY A 56 16.06 15.82 -1.83
CA GLY A 56 15.69 16.86 -2.78
C GLY A 56 14.74 16.37 -3.88
N TYR A 57 15.10 16.61 -5.15
CA TYR A 57 14.29 16.24 -6.31
C TYR A 57 13.90 14.76 -6.35
N LYS A 58 14.85 13.86 -6.07
CA LYS A 58 14.58 12.41 -6.06
C LYS A 58 13.60 12.03 -4.97
N GLY A 59 13.75 12.61 -3.78
CA GLY A 59 12.86 12.37 -2.66
C GLY A 59 11.44 12.90 -2.91
N ALA A 60 11.32 14.07 -3.53
CA ALA A 60 10.03 14.62 -3.93
C ALA A 60 9.34 13.73 -4.99
N GLY A 61 10.10 13.22 -5.97
CA GLY A 61 9.59 12.30 -6.98
C GLY A 61 9.10 10.98 -6.39
N ASP A 62 9.85 10.39 -5.44
CA ASP A 62 9.45 9.17 -4.75
C ASP A 62 8.20 9.38 -3.90
N LEU A 63 8.08 10.54 -3.25
CA LEU A 63 6.90 10.91 -2.48
C LEU A 63 5.67 11.01 -3.37
N SER A 64 5.77 11.72 -4.50
CA SER A 64 4.67 11.86 -5.48
C SER A 64 4.22 10.49 -5.99
N ARG A 65 5.17 9.63 -6.37
CA ARG A 65 4.86 8.28 -6.84
C ARG A 65 4.10 7.45 -5.81
N MET A 66 4.44 7.60 -4.53
CA MET A 66 3.73 6.89 -3.46
C MET A 66 2.29 7.38 -3.28
N VAL A 67 2.03 8.67 -3.50
CA VAL A 67 0.66 9.22 -3.51
C VAL A 67 -0.14 8.64 -4.68
N ASP A 68 0.43 8.57 -5.88
CA ASP A 68 -0.25 8.00 -7.04
C ASP A 68 -0.61 6.51 -6.83
N ILE A 69 0.35 5.75 -6.29
CA ILE A 69 0.13 4.34 -5.95
C ILE A 69 -0.98 4.22 -4.90
N SER A 70 -0.98 5.10 -3.89
CA SER A 70 -1.97 5.11 -2.81
C SER A 70 -3.40 5.26 -3.33
N PHE A 71 -3.63 6.21 -4.26
CA PHE A 71 -4.93 6.37 -4.91
C PHE A 71 -5.32 5.12 -5.72
N GLY A 72 -4.37 4.51 -6.42
CA GLY A 72 -4.62 3.27 -7.16
C GLY A 72 -5.05 2.10 -6.25
N TRP A 73 -4.57 2.02 -5.01
CA TRP A 73 -5.00 0.98 -4.07
C TRP A 73 -6.37 1.27 -3.44
N ASP A 74 -6.70 2.53 -3.18
CA ASP A 74 -8.00 2.93 -2.63
C ASP A 74 -9.14 2.58 -3.60
N ASP A 75 -8.96 2.89 -4.89
CA ASP A 75 -9.93 2.56 -5.96
C ASP A 75 -10.12 1.05 -6.16
N LEU A 76 -9.12 0.24 -5.78
CA LEU A 76 -9.17 -1.22 -5.87
C LEU A 76 -9.75 -1.90 -4.62
N ALA A 77 -9.70 -1.25 -3.46
CA ALA A 77 -10.07 -1.82 -2.17
C ALA A 77 -11.38 -1.25 -1.58
N GLY A 78 -11.85 -0.11 -2.09
CA GLY A 78 -13.14 0.54 -1.77
C GLY A 78 -14.29 0.09 -2.66
#